data_AF-U9TP72-F1
#
_entry.id   AF-U9TP72-F1
#
_cell.length_a   1.000
_cell.length_b   1.000
_cell.length_c   1.000
_cell.angle_alpha   90.00
_cell.angle_beta   90.00
_cell.angle_gamma   90.00
#
_symmetry.space_group_name_H-M   'P 1'
#
loop_
_entity.id
_entity.type
_entity.pdbx_description
1 polymer ?
#
loop_
_entity_poly.entity_id
_entity_poly.type
_entity_poly.pdbx_seq_one_letter_code
_entity_poly.pdbx_strand_id
1 'polypeptide(L)'
;MAHNALLAIEICQGLRPKIDYKIPQLIFNIINQCWDEDPLKRPNAERLHSVFSDLLWNNNNEDFAIIRKQIKEADEINEKLATSFPLLFNGALSYIKHPEAFYTSRHLDFRNLPEPKNANFFETEYSDSISIDYIERNINSKGICLLLKWKKVIKYRLLEVKIFGKEEGYYEYGM
;
A
#
# COMPACT_ATOMS: atom_id res chain seq x y z
N MET A 1 2.02 5.36 22.24
CA MET A 1 2.26 4.22 23.15
C MET A 1 3.73 3.84 23.10
N ALA A 2 4.28 3.24 24.15
CA ALA A 2 5.66 2.75 24.17
C ALA A 2 5.86 1.55 23.23
N HIS A 3 7.03 1.41 22.60
CA HIS A 3 7.33 0.25 21.75
C HIS A 3 7.91 -0.90 22.60
N ASN A 4 7.04 -1.47 23.44
CA ASN A 4 7.35 -2.50 24.44
C ASN A 4 6.63 -3.84 24.17
N ALA A 5 6.87 -4.84 25.02
CA ALA A 5 6.32 -6.18 24.85
C ALA A 5 4.80 -6.27 25.01
N LEU A 6 4.18 -5.38 25.80
CA LEU A 6 2.71 -5.35 25.96
C LEU A 6 2.04 -4.95 24.64
N LEU A 7 2.50 -3.87 24.01
CA LEU A 7 2.03 -3.45 22.69
C LEU A 7 2.23 -4.54 21.63
N ALA A 8 3.33 -5.29 21.69
CA ALA A 8 3.57 -6.41 20.77
C ALA A 8 2.57 -7.56 20.99
N ILE A 9 2.24 -7.91 22.25
CA ILE A 9 1.21 -8.90 22.58
C ILE A 9 -0.16 -8.44 22.07
N GLU A 10 -0.53 -7.18 22.30
CA GLU A 10 -1.79 -6.60 21.82
C GLU A 10 -1.90 -6.65 20.28
N ILE A 11 -0.83 -6.29 19.56
CA ILE A 11 -0.78 -6.36 18.09
C ILE A 11 -0.94 -7.82 17.61
N CYS A 12 -0.28 -8.78 18.26
CA CYS A 12 -0.48 -10.21 17.99
C CYS A 12 -1.91 -10.66 18.32
N GLN A 13 -2.60 -10.06 19.29
CA GLN A 13 -4.00 -10.32 19.61
C GLN A 13 -5.01 -9.58 18.71
N GLY A 14 -4.54 -8.89 17.66
CA GLY A 14 -5.40 -8.22 16.69
C GLY A 14 -5.59 -6.71 16.92
N LEU A 15 -4.86 -6.08 17.85
CA LEU A 15 -4.88 -4.61 17.97
C LEU A 15 -4.37 -3.98 16.67
N ARG A 16 -5.15 -3.06 16.12
CA ARG A 16 -4.79 -2.21 14.97
C ARG A 16 -5.21 -0.75 15.27
N PRO A 17 -4.58 0.25 14.64
CA PRO A 17 -5.02 1.65 14.76
C PRO A 17 -6.50 1.80 14.39
N LYS A 18 -7.27 2.47 15.25
CA LYS A 18 -8.61 2.93 14.88
C LYS A 18 -8.49 4.04 13.83
N ILE A 19 -9.34 3.99 12.82
CA ILE A 19 -9.56 5.07 11.86
C ILE A 19 -10.85 5.79 12.28
N ASP A 20 -10.81 7.11 12.42
CA ASP A 20 -11.87 7.97 12.95
C ASP A 20 -12.41 8.97 11.91
N TYR A 21 -12.00 8.81 10.65
CA TYR A 21 -12.45 9.53 9.46
C TYR A 21 -12.75 8.54 8.33
N LYS A 22 -13.59 8.89 7.37
CA LYS A 22 -13.86 8.03 6.22
C LYS A 22 -12.66 8.05 5.28
N ILE A 23 -12.21 6.88 4.85
CA ILE A 23 -11.22 6.72 3.77
C ILE A 23 -11.86 6.08 2.54
N PRO A 24 -11.24 6.17 1.33
CA PRO A 24 -11.73 5.50 0.13
C PRO A 24 -11.64 3.98 0.25
N GLN A 25 -12.62 3.25 -0.30
CA GLN A 25 -12.78 1.79 -0.12
C GLN A 25 -11.49 1.01 -0.44
N LEU A 26 -10.82 1.40 -1.53
CA LEU A 26 -9.55 0.81 -1.97
C LEU A 26 -8.43 0.93 -0.92
N ILE A 27 -8.35 2.05 -0.21
CA ILE A 27 -7.28 2.33 0.76
C ILE A 27 -7.43 1.47 2.00
N PHE A 28 -8.65 1.33 2.52
CA PHE A 28 -8.96 0.44 3.66
C PHE A 28 -8.65 -1.02 3.34
N ASN A 29 -9.04 -1.50 2.16
CA ASN A 29 -8.76 -2.87 1.75
C ASN A 29 -7.23 -3.12 1.59
N ILE A 30 -6.47 -2.15 1.09
CA ILE A 30 -4.99 -2.21 1.06
C ILE A 30 -4.41 -2.25 2.48
N ILE A 31 -4.91 -1.41 3.39
CA ILE A 31 -4.51 -1.38 4.81
C ILE A 31 -4.74 -2.73 5.47
N ASN A 32 -5.92 -3.34 5.28
CA ASN A 32 -6.23 -4.66 5.85
C ASN A 32 -5.33 -5.76 5.28
N GLN A 33 -5.04 -5.76 3.98
CA GLN A 33 -4.09 -6.73 3.38
C GLN A 33 -2.65 -6.52 3.88
N CYS A 34 -2.23 -5.29 4.17
CA CYS A 34 -0.95 -5.00 4.85
C CYS A 34 -0.93 -5.47 6.33
N TRP A 35 -2.09 -5.70 6.94
CA TRP A 35 -2.27 -6.03 8.35
C TRP A 35 -2.61 -7.51 8.62
N ASP A 36 -2.72 -8.33 7.58
CA ASP A 36 -3.09 -9.76 7.69
C ASP A 36 -2.10 -10.52 8.61
N GLU A 37 -2.60 -11.45 9.41
CA GLU A 37 -1.76 -12.33 10.23
C GLU A 37 -0.77 -13.15 9.39
N ASP A 38 -1.19 -13.58 8.19
CA ASP A 38 -0.43 -14.43 7.26
C ASP A 38 0.51 -13.58 6.38
N PRO A 39 1.84 -13.73 6.50
CA PRO A 39 2.80 -13.02 5.66
C PRO A 39 2.65 -13.27 4.14
N LEU A 40 2.06 -14.39 3.72
CA LEU A 40 1.87 -14.74 2.31
C LEU A 40 0.71 -13.97 1.65
N LYS A 41 -0.26 -13.51 2.43
CA LYS A 41 -1.37 -12.66 1.94
C LYS A 41 -1.00 -11.18 1.86
N ARG A 42 0.07 -10.75 2.56
CA ARG A 42 0.51 -9.36 2.57
C ARG A 42 1.06 -8.92 1.21
N PRO A 43 0.68 -7.73 0.70
CA PRO A 43 1.21 -7.22 -0.55
C PRO A 43 2.68 -6.81 -0.39
N ASN A 44 3.53 -7.16 -1.37
CA ASN A 44 4.91 -6.71 -1.37
C ASN A 44 5.05 -5.22 -1.72
N ALA A 45 6.17 -4.60 -1.36
CA ALA A 45 6.39 -3.16 -1.51
C ALA A 45 6.38 -2.69 -2.98
N GLU A 46 6.89 -3.50 -3.92
CA GLU A 46 6.85 -3.21 -5.36
C GLU A 46 5.41 -3.14 -5.89
N ARG A 47 4.55 -4.07 -5.44
CA ARG A 47 3.13 -4.12 -5.82
C ARG A 47 2.35 -2.95 -5.23
N LEU A 48 2.59 -2.58 -3.97
CA LEU A 48 2.04 -1.37 -3.37
C LEU A 48 2.47 -0.12 -4.17
N HIS A 49 3.77 -0.01 -4.48
CA HIS A 49 4.30 1.07 -5.32
C HIS A 49 3.63 1.10 -6.71
N SER A 50 3.41 -0.05 -7.36
CA SER A 50 2.66 -0.12 -8.63
C SER A 50 1.22 0.37 -8.47
N VAL A 51 0.51 -0.02 -7.41
CA VAL A 51 -0.88 0.42 -7.19
C VAL A 51 -0.95 1.92 -6.94
N PHE A 52 -0.11 2.47 -6.06
CA PHE A 52 -0.07 3.91 -5.81
C PHE A 52 0.45 4.72 -7.02
N SER A 53 1.38 4.17 -7.82
CA SER A 53 1.82 4.80 -9.07
C SER A 53 0.71 4.79 -10.13
N ASP A 54 0.02 3.67 -10.32
CA ASP A 54 -1.13 3.58 -11.21
C ASP A 54 -2.18 4.63 -10.78
N LEU A 55 -2.50 4.70 -9.47
CA LEU A 55 -3.45 5.64 -8.85
C LEU A 55 -3.12 7.12 -8.97
N LEU A 56 -1.84 7.51 -9.10
CA LEU A 56 -1.44 8.90 -9.23
C LEU A 56 -1.37 9.38 -10.68
N TRP A 57 -1.10 8.48 -11.63
CA TRP A 57 -0.70 8.86 -13.00
C TRP A 57 -1.65 8.38 -14.12
N ASN A 58 -2.51 7.37 -13.89
CA ASN A 58 -3.29 6.73 -14.96
C ASN A 58 -4.76 7.17 -15.05
N ASN A 59 -4.99 8.46 -15.29
CA ASN A 59 -6.34 9.07 -15.26
C ASN A 59 -7.39 8.50 -16.23
N ASN A 60 -7.00 7.70 -17.23
CA ASN A 60 -7.79 7.35 -18.41
C ASN A 60 -8.48 5.96 -18.34
N ASN A 61 -8.61 5.37 -17.14
CA ASN A 61 -9.27 4.08 -16.94
C ASN A 61 -10.67 4.24 -16.28
N GLU A 62 -11.59 3.31 -16.54
CA GLU A 62 -12.92 3.27 -15.92
C GLU A 62 -12.83 2.98 -14.41
N ASP A 63 -11.92 2.07 -14.00
CA ASP A 63 -11.61 1.83 -12.57
C ASP A 63 -11.31 3.15 -11.83
N PHE A 64 -10.65 4.09 -12.51
CA PHE A 64 -10.26 5.39 -11.97
C PHE A 64 -11.45 6.31 -11.72
N ALA A 65 -12.55 6.16 -12.47
CA ALA A 65 -13.79 6.88 -12.18
C ALA A 65 -14.42 6.37 -10.88
N ILE A 66 -14.40 5.05 -10.64
CA ILE A 66 -14.86 4.44 -9.39
C ILE A 66 -14.02 4.93 -8.21
N ILE A 67 -12.69 4.97 -8.35
CA ILE A 67 -11.79 5.38 -7.27
C ILE A 67 -11.89 6.88 -6.98
N ARG A 68 -11.98 7.74 -8.00
CA ARG A 68 -12.25 9.19 -7.82
C ARG A 68 -13.61 9.44 -7.14
N LYS A 69 -14.63 8.61 -7.42
CA LYS A 69 -15.92 8.65 -6.72
C LYS A 69 -15.75 8.32 -5.22
N GLN A 70 -15.07 7.22 -4.87
CA GLN A 70 -14.81 6.85 -3.48
C GLN A 70 -14.05 7.93 -2.69
N ILE A 71 -13.09 8.62 -3.34
CA ILE A 71 -12.36 9.74 -2.74
C ILE A 71 -13.33 10.89 -2.45
N LYS A 72 -14.09 11.34 -3.45
CA LYS A 72 -15.06 12.43 -3.30
C LYS A 72 -16.12 12.14 -2.23
N GLU A 73 -16.60 10.90 -2.13
CA GLU A 73 -17.55 10.46 -1.11
C GLU A 73 -16.94 10.44 0.30
N ALA A 74 -15.68 10.04 0.44
CA ALA A 74 -14.95 10.09 1.71
C ALA A 74 -14.70 11.55 2.16
N ASP A 75 -14.24 12.41 1.25
CA ASP A 75 -13.97 13.83 1.51
C ASP A 75 -15.27 14.56 1.92
N GLU A 76 -16.36 14.36 1.18
CA GLU A 76 -17.68 14.92 1.51
C GLU A 76 -18.25 14.45 2.86
N ILE A 77 -17.85 13.28 3.36
CA ILE A 77 -18.21 12.81 4.70
C ILE A 77 -17.30 13.46 5.74
N ASN A 78 -16.00 13.55 5.45
CA ASN A 78 -15.01 14.17 6.34
C ASN A 78 -15.25 15.67 6.55
N GLU A 79 -15.67 16.42 5.52
CA GLU A 79 -16.09 17.83 5.66
C GLU A 79 -17.29 17.99 6.60
N LYS A 80 -18.26 17.06 6.52
CA LYS A 80 -19.46 17.04 7.39
C LYS A 80 -19.10 16.64 8.83
N LEU A 81 -18.14 15.74 9.01
CA LEU A 81 -17.58 15.40 10.33
C LEU A 81 -16.76 16.55 10.92
N ALA A 82 -15.93 17.23 10.12
CA ALA A 82 -15.12 18.38 10.55
C ALA A 82 -15.98 19.59 10.95
N THR A 83 -17.06 19.86 10.24
CA THR A 83 -18.02 20.92 10.60
C THR A 83 -18.88 20.56 11.81
N SER A 84 -19.24 19.28 11.99
CA SER A 84 -20.01 18.82 13.16
C SER A 84 -19.15 18.67 14.42
N PHE A 85 -17.88 18.30 14.27
CA PHE A 85 -16.92 18.09 15.36
C PHE A 85 -15.59 18.81 15.08
N PRO A 86 -15.54 20.17 15.14
CA PRO A 86 -14.35 20.93 14.80
C PRO A 86 -13.11 20.56 15.63
N LEU A 87 -13.29 20.10 16.87
CA LEU A 87 -12.19 19.68 17.74
C LEU A 87 -11.47 18.40 17.25
N LEU A 88 -12.11 17.59 16.40
CA LEU A 88 -11.52 16.38 15.83
C LEU A 88 -10.61 16.67 14.63
N PHE A 89 -10.90 17.74 13.87
CA PHE A 89 -10.20 18.07 12.62
C PHE A 89 -9.34 19.36 12.68
N ASN A 90 -9.66 20.33 13.54
CA ASN A 90 -8.86 21.56 13.69
C ASN A 90 -7.48 21.30 14.35
N GLY A 91 -7.31 20.16 15.03
CA GLY A 91 -6.02 19.67 15.52
C GLY A 91 -5.34 18.81 14.46
N ALA A 92 -4.55 19.43 13.58
CA ALA A 92 -3.90 18.77 12.43
C ALA A 92 -3.21 17.44 12.79
N LEU A 93 -3.83 16.31 12.41
CA LEU A 93 -3.40 14.90 12.56
C LEU A 93 -2.29 14.70 13.59
N SER A 94 -2.60 14.96 14.86
CA SER A 94 -1.56 15.06 15.90
C SER A 94 -0.96 13.68 16.23
N TYR A 95 0.10 13.31 15.53
CA TYR A 95 0.86 12.09 15.77
C TYR A 95 1.69 12.26 17.05
N ILE A 96 1.03 12.17 18.21
CA ILE A 96 1.66 12.33 19.53
C ILE A 96 2.74 11.26 19.70
N LYS A 97 4.00 11.66 19.49
CA LYS A 97 5.16 10.79 19.65
C LYS A 97 5.32 10.44 21.13
N HIS A 98 5.32 9.16 21.44
CA HIS A 98 5.61 8.70 22.79
C HIS A 98 7.12 8.78 23.03
N PRO A 99 7.60 9.22 24.21
CA PRO A 99 9.04 9.30 24.48
C PRO A 99 9.73 7.92 24.39
N GLU A 100 9.00 6.84 24.68
CA GLU A 100 9.47 5.44 24.59
C GLU A 100 9.11 4.76 23.25
N ALA A 101 8.72 5.53 22.21
CA ALA A 101 8.47 5.00 20.87
C ALA A 101 9.68 5.25 19.95
N PHE A 102 9.98 4.23 19.15
CA PHE A 102 11.14 4.20 18.25
C PHE A 102 10.64 4.27 16.80
N TYR A 103 10.94 5.37 16.12
CA TYR A 103 10.45 5.69 14.77
C TYR A 103 11.46 5.39 13.65
N THR A 104 12.60 4.79 13.99
CA THR A 104 13.61 4.26 13.07
C THR A 104 13.57 2.73 13.08
N SER A 105 14.11 2.10 12.03
CA SER A 105 14.18 0.64 11.95
C SER A 105 14.98 0.05 13.12
N ARG A 106 14.40 -0.93 13.81
CA ARG A 106 14.94 -1.58 15.01
C ARG A 106 14.47 -3.03 15.05
N HIS A 107 15.35 -3.97 15.35
CA HIS A 107 14.96 -5.36 15.63
C HIS A 107 14.21 -5.46 16.97
N LEU A 108 13.15 -6.28 17.03
CA LEU A 108 12.29 -6.44 18.20
C LEU A 108 12.34 -7.91 18.68
N ASP A 109 13.28 -8.26 19.56
CA ASP A 109 13.29 -9.55 20.27
C ASP A 109 12.30 -9.49 21.45
N PHE A 110 11.03 -9.77 21.16
CA PHE A 110 10.03 -10.05 22.18
C PHE A 110 9.76 -11.55 22.23
N ARG A 111 10.11 -12.18 23.36
CA ARG A 111 9.95 -13.62 23.58
C ARG A 111 8.54 -13.92 24.06
N ASN A 112 8.07 -15.14 23.76
CA ASN A 112 6.77 -15.66 24.19
C ASN A 112 5.57 -14.81 23.71
N LEU A 113 5.65 -14.20 22.53
CA LEU A 113 4.48 -13.61 21.87
C LEU A 113 3.45 -14.71 21.55
N PRO A 114 2.14 -14.42 21.65
CA PRO A 114 1.10 -15.34 21.20
C PRO A 114 1.08 -15.42 19.67
N GLU A 115 0.44 -16.47 19.14
CA GLU A 115 0.16 -16.59 17.71
C GLU A 115 -0.57 -15.33 17.20
N PRO A 116 -0.09 -14.69 16.11
CA PRO A 116 -0.75 -13.53 15.53
C PRO A 116 -2.18 -13.85 15.09
N LYS A 117 -3.07 -12.88 15.31
CA LYS A 117 -4.47 -12.94 14.91
C LYS A 117 -4.86 -11.72 14.09
N ASN A 118 -5.69 -11.97 13.09
CA ASN A 118 -6.41 -10.96 12.35
C ASN A 118 -7.36 -10.18 13.27
N ALA A 119 -7.52 -8.90 12.99
CA ALA A 119 -8.38 -8.03 13.78
C ALA A 119 -9.85 -8.29 13.44
N ASN A 120 -10.69 -8.49 14.47
CA ASN A 120 -12.13 -8.55 14.31
C ASN A 120 -12.70 -7.15 14.05
N PHE A 121 -12.47 -6.62 12.83
CA PHE A 121 -13.17 -5.45 12.34
C PHE A 121 -14.66 -5.79 12.23
N PHE A 122 -15.51 -5.07 12.94
CA PHE A 122 -16.95 -5.08 12.66
C PHE A 122 -17.14 -4.35 11.31
N GLU A 123 -17.41 -5.11 10.24
CA GLU A 123 -17.45 -4.62 8.84
C GLU A 123 -18.60 -3.64 8.53
N THR A 124 -19.38 -3.26 9.54
CA THR A 124 -20.69 -2.60 9.46
C THR A 124 -20.69 -1.20 8.85
N GLU A 125 -19.54 -0.54 8.73
CA GLU A 125 -19.41 0.81 8.12
C GLU A 125 -18.81 0.77 6.70
N TYR A 126 -18.55 -0.43 6.17
CA TYR A 126 -17.60 -0.61 5.07
C TYR A 126 -17.95 -1.75 4.08
N SER A 127 -19.14 -2.34 4.18
CA SER A 127 -19.59 -3.41 3.30
C SER A 127 -20.17 -2.91 1.95
N ASP A 128 -19.30 -2.42 1.06
CA ASP A 128 -19.59 -2.29 -0.38
C ASP A 128 -18.59 -3.12 -1.21
N SER A 129 -19.10 -4.16 -1.87
CA SER A 129 -18.28 -5.24 -2.47
C SER A 129 -17.41 -4.81 -3.66
N ILE A 130 -17.69 -3.65 -4.26
CA ILE A 130 -17.10 -3.16 -5.52
C ILE A 130 -15.57 -3.05 -5.49
N SER A 131 -14.95 -2.82 -4.33
CA SER A 131 -13.49 -2.70 -4.23
C SER A 131 -12.73 -3.99 -3.95
N ILE A 132 -13.40 -5.10 -3.60
CA ILE A 132 -12.74 -6.41 -3.51
C ILE A 132 -12.38 -6.85 -4.93
N ASP A 133 -13.38 -6.82 -5.81
CA ASP A 133 -13.32 -6.98 -7.27
C ASP A 133 -12.10 -6.31 -7.93
N TYR A 134 -11.85 -5.01 -7.68
CA TYR A 134 -10.71 -4.29 -8.27
C TYR A 134 -9.36 -4.82 -7.77
N ILE A 135 -9.26 -5.15 -6.48
CA ILE A 135 -8.01 -5.65 -5.90
C ILE A 135 -7.78 -7.09 -6.35
N GLU A 136 -8.79 -7.95 -6.38
CA GLU A 136 -8.69 -9.31 -6.93
C GLU A 136 -8.33 -9.31 -8.41
N ARG A 137 -8.91 -8.43 -9.23
CA ARG A 137 -8.45 -8.20 -10.62
C ARG A 137 -6.96 -7.81 -10.66
N ASN A 138 -6.46 -7.05 -9.69
CA ASN A 138 -5.04 -6.71 -9.57
C ASN A 138 -4.17 -7.74 -8.82
N ILE A 139 -4.74 -8.73 -8.13
CA ILE A 139 -4.05 -9.94 -7.64
C ILE A 139 -3.85 -10.88 -8.85
N ASN A 140 -4.92 -11.14 -9.59
CA ASN A 140 -5.00 -12.24 -10.55
C ASN A 140 -4.52 -11.87 -11.96
N SER A 141 -4.71 -10.64 -12.46
CA SER A 141 -4.35 -10.28 -13.85
C SER A 141 -2.87 -9.93 -14.07
N LYS A 142 -2.16 -9.42 -13.05
CA LYS A 142 -0.78 -8.92 -13.20
C LYS A 142 0.28 -10.02 -13.33
N GLY A 143 -0.08 -11.29 -13.13
CA GLY A 143 0.78 -12.45 -13.47
C GLY A 143 1.06 -12.63 -14.97
N ILE A 144 0.16 -12.18 -15.85
CA ILE A 144 0.29 -12.37 -17.31
C ILE A 144 0.63 -11.04 -18.04
N CYS A 145 0.07 -9.92 -17.59
CA CYS A 145 0.20 -8.64 -18.28
C CYS A 145 1.65 -8.07 -18.30
N LEU A 146 2.44 -8.32 -17.25
CA LEU A 146 3.83 -7.86 -17.18
C LEU A 146 4.75 -8.56 -18.18
N LEU A 147 4.59 -9.88 -18.39
CA LEU A 147 5.36 -10.66 -19.36
C LEU A 147 5.18 -10.14 -20.81
N LEU A 148 3.97 -9.69 -21.16
CA LEU A 148 3.68 -9.14 -22.48
C LEU A 148 4.26 -7.73 -22.68
N LYS A 149 4.28 -6.89 -21.63
CA LYS A 149 4.94 -5.58 -21.67
C LYS A 149 6.47 -5.72 -21.77
N TRP A 150 7.09 -6.59 -20.97
CA TRP A 150 8.54 -6.86 -21.04
C TRP A 150 8.99 -7.44 -22.39
N LYS A 151 8.22 -8.37 -22.97
CA LYS A 151 8.51 -8.91 -24.32
C LYS A 151 8.50 -7.85 -25.42
N LYS A 152 7.71 -6.78 -25.29
CA LYS A 152 7.82 -5.61 -26.19
C LYS A 152 9.10 -4.82 -25.93
N VAL A 153 9.38 -4.44 -24.68
CA VAL A 153 10.56 -3.60 -24.34
C VAL A 153 11.88 -4.24 -24.79
N ILE A 154 12.05 -5.56 -24.58
CA ILE A 154 13.26 -6.29 -25.03
C ILE A 154 13.38 -6.29 -26.56
N LYS A 155 12.26 -6.41 -27.29
CA LYS A 155 12.27 -6.42 -28.77
C LYS A 155 12.71 -5.09 -29.37
N TYR A 156 12.34 -3.96 -28.77
CA TYR A 156 12.79 -2.64 -29.23
C TYR A 156 14.26 -2.40 -28.89
N ARG A 157 14.70 -2.70 -27.66
CA ARG A 157 16.11 -2.52 -27.24
C ARG A 157 17.10 -3.36 -28.06
N LEU A 158 16.69 -4.53 -28.56
CA LEU A 158 17.51 -5.36 -29.46
C LEU A 158 17.59 -4.86 -30.92
N LEU A 159 16.73 -3.93 -31.33
CA LEU A 159 16.82 -3.27 -32.64
C LEU A 159 17.77 -2.06 -32.58
N GLU A 160 17.71 -1.27 -31.50
CA GLU A 160 18.56 -0.09 -31.29
C GLU A 160 20.05 -0.44 -31.25
N VAL A 161 20.42 -1.53 -30.58
CA VAL A 161 21.82 -2.02 -30.49
C VAL A 161 22.42 -2.37 -31.86
N LYS A 162 21.60 -2.69 -32.87
CA LYS A 162 22.08 -2.95 -34.24
C LYS A 162 22.29 -1.69 -35.10
N ILE A 163 21.87 -0.52 -34.63
CA ILE A 163 21.93 0.73 -35.41
C ILE A 163 23.17 1.58 -35.05
N PHE A 164 23.77 1.38 -33.87
CA PHE A 164 24.86 2.22 -33.33
C PHE A 164 26.18 1.47 -33.00
N GLY A 165 26.41 0.29 -33.58
CA GLY A 165 27.45 -0.65 -33.12
C GLY A 165 28.55 -1.07 -34.12
N LYS A 166 29.29 -0.12 -34.70
CA LYS A 166 30.58 -0.30 -35.43
C LYS A 166 31.35 1.05 -35.39
N GLU A 167 32.68 1.19 -35.31
CA GLU A 167 33.89 0.34 -35.09
C GLU A 167 35.11 1.33 -35.05
N GLU A 168 36.27 1.18 -34.38
CA GLU A 168 36.85 0.26 -33.37
C GLU A 168 37.28 1.10 -32.11
N GLY A 169 38.18 0.79 -31.16
CA GLY A 169 39.14 -0.29 -30.87
C GLY A 169 39.53 -0.27 -29.36
N TYR A 170 40.45 -1.04 -28.76
CA TYR A 170 41.65 -1.82 -29.20
C TYR A 170 42.91 -0.96 -29.41
N TYR A 171 44.09 -1.16 -28.78
CA TYR A 171 44.55 -1.87 -27.55
C TYR A 171 45.74 -1.03 -26.94
N GLU A 172 46.49 -1.30 -25.85
CA GLU A 172 47.21 -2.51 -25.34
C GLU A 172 47.55 -2.43 -23.81
N TYR A 173 48.44 -3.31 -23.32
CA TYR A 173 48.71 -3.69 -21.93
C TYR A 173 50.19 -3.47 -21.51
N GLY A 174 50.43 -3.29 -20.20
CA GLY A 174 51.75 -3.45 -19.54
C GLY A 174 52.60 -2.18 -19.42
N MET A 175 53.47 -2.03 -18.41
CA MET A 175 53.79 -2.91 -17.27
C MET A 175 53.60 -2.16 -15.94
#